data_AF-A0A0F9D342-F1
#
_entry.id   AF-A0A0F9D342-F1
#
_cell.length_a   1.000
_cell.length_b   1.000
_cell.length_c   1.000
_cell.angle_alpha   90.00
_cell.angle_beta   90.00
_cell.angle_gamma   90.00
#
_symmetry.space_group_name_H-M   'P 1'
#
loop_
_entity.id
_entity.type
_entity.pdbx_description
1 polymer ?
#
loop_
_entity_poly.entity_id
_entity_poly.type
_entity_poly.pdbx_seq_one_letter_code
_entity_poly.pdbx_strand_id
1 'polypeptide(L)'
;MTKETLEALQDSIEKWEGIAEDGEEDLGCLDCPLCGVFLRRNHCLQSFDTKRKKCPVNEDTGQGGCLATPVIKWIKHHEDKHWSDNRVVRCPECEKLAQAEVKYLTGLLPKHAG
;
A
#
# COMPACT_ATOMS: atom_id res chain seq x y z
N MET A 1 15.45 7.58 1.39
CA MET A 1 14.87 6.32 1.88
C MET A 1 15.92 5.52 2.63
N THR A 2 15.63 4.92 3.79
CA THR A 2 16.59 4.02 4.49
C THR A 2 16.51 2.60 3.92
N LYS A 3 17.54 1.78 4.13
CA LYS A 3 17.56 0.37 3.69
C LYS A 3 16.31 -0.40 4.15
N GLU A 4 15.97 -0.32 5.44
CA GLU A 4 14.75 -0.93 6.02
C GLU A 4 13.45 -0.45 5.33
N THR A 5 13.39 0.82 4.91
CA THR A 5 12.21 1.35 4.22
C THR A 5 12.16 0.90 2.77
N LEU A 6 13.32 0.76 2.13
CA LEU A 6 13.42 0.25 0.76
C LEU A 6 13.00 -1.22 0.71
N GLU A 7 13.53 -2.05 1.60
CA GLU A 7 13.15 -3.46 1.73
C GLU A 7 11.65 -3.59 1.99
N ALA A 8 11.10 -2.86 2.97
CA ALA A 8 9.66 -2.90 3.23
C ALA A 8 8.80 -2.36 2.06
N LEU A 9 9.30 -1.43 1.25
CA LEU A 9 8.60 -0.97 0.05
C LEU A 9 8.61 -2.06 -1.04
N GLN A 10 9.74 -2.74 -1.23
CA GLN A 10 9.87 -3.86 -2.17
C GLN A 10 8.95 -5.02 -1.77
N ASP A 11 8.96 -5.42 -0.50
CA ASP A 11 8.07 -6.47 0.01
C ASP A 11 6.58 -6.06 -0.13
N SER A 12 6.27 -4.76 -0.01
CA SER A 12 4.91 -4.27 -0.24
C SER A 12 4.49 -4.34 -1.70
N ILE A 13 5.44 -4.14 -2.64
CA ILE A 13 5.21 -4.33 -4.08
C ILE A 13 4.95 -5.82 -4.35
N GLU A 14 5.81 -6.71 -3.85
CA GLU A 14 5.66 -8.17 -4.01
C GLU A 14 4.31 -8.66 -3.48
N LYS A 15 3.86 -8.18 -2.31
CA LYS A 15 2.50 -8.47 -1.79
C LYS A 15 1.42 -8.10 -2.82
N TRP A 16 1.48 -6.89 -3.38
CA TRP A 16 0.46 -6.42 -4.31
C TRP A 16 0.53 -7.13 -5.67
N GLU A 17 1.72 -7.57 -6.08
CA GLU A 17 1.91 -8.46 -7.24
C GLU A 17 1.24 -9.81 -6.99
N GLY A 18 1.43 -10.43 -5.80
CA GLY A 18 0.74 -11.66 -5.41
C GLY A 18 -0.79 -11.51 -5.37
N ILE A 19 -1.31 -10.38 -4.88
CA ILE A 19 -2.76 -10.08 -4.95
C ILE A 19 -3.22 -9.98 -6.41
N ALA A 20 -2.48 -9.26 -7.25
CA ALA A 20 -2.87 -8.98 -8.63
C ALA A 20 -2.78 -10.21 -9.55
N GLU A 21 -1.76 -11.07 -9.37
CA GLU A 21 -1.42 -12.16 -10.28
C GLU A 21 -1.83 -13.54 -9.75
N ASP A 22 -1.59 -13.79 -8.45
CA ASP A 22 -1.80 -15.10 -7.83
C ASP A 22 -3.10 -15.18 -7.02
N GLY A 23 -3.85 -14.07 -6.94
CA GLY A 23 -5.13 -13.99 -6.23
C GLY A 23 -4.99 -14.09 -4.70
N GLU A 24 -3.83 -13.68 -4.17
CA GLU A 24 -3.60 -13.62 -2.73
C GLU A 24 -4.59 -12.67 -2.03
N GLU A 25 -4.78 -12.90 -0.72
CA GLU A 25 -5.70 -12.10 0.10
C GLU A 25 -5.03 -10.83 0.62
N ASP A 26 -5.69 -9.69 0.43
CA ASP A 26 -5.30 -8.41 1.00
C ASP A 26 -5.81 -8.26 2.45
N LEU A 27 -4.95 -8.55 3.43
CA LEU A 27 -5.23 -8.33 4.86
C LEU A 27 -4.99 -6.87 5.30
N GLY A 28 -4.86 -5.94 4.34
CA GLY A 28 -4.74 -4.51 4.55
C GLY A 28 -3.47 -4.13 5.30
N CYS A 29 -3.64 -3.51 6.47
CA CYS A 29 -2.51 -3.05 7.28
C CYS A 29 -1.88 -4.13 8.16
N LEU A 30 -2.52 -5.30 8.28
CA LEU A 30 -2.07 -6.41 9.12
C LEU A 30 -0.87 -7.16 8.51
N ASP A 31 -0.81 -7.20 7.18
CA ASP A 31 0.20 -7.89 6.38
C ASP A 31 1.03 -6.94 5.51
N CYS A 32 0.69 -5.65 5.41
CA CYS A 32 1.48 -4.68 4.66
C CYS A 32 2.87 -4.48 5.29
N PRO A 33 3.97 -4.76 4.57
CA PRO A 33 5.32 -4.63 5.12
C PRO A 33 5.69 -3.18 5.52
N LEU A 34 5.28 -2.18 4.73
CA LEU A 34 5.40 -0.77 5.14
C LEU A 34 4.65 -0.49 6.44
N CYS A 35 3.44 -1.02 6.60
CA CYS A 35 2.70 -0.92 7.86
C CYS A 35 3.46 -1.60 9.02
N GLY A 36 4.12 -2.73 8.79
CA GLY A 36 5.00 -3.37 9.76
C GLY A 36 6.09 -2.44 10.31
N VAL A 37 6.68 -1.60 9.45
CA VAL A 37 7.71 -0.61 9.81
C VAL A 37 7.12 0.66 10.47
N PHE A 38 5.99 1.15 9.95
CA PHE A 38 5.47 2.48 10.26
C PHE A 38 4.24 2.50 11.20
N LEU A 39 3.33 1.51 11.15
CA LEU A 39 2.15 1.44 12.03
C LEU A 39 2.48 0.99 13.46
N ARG A 40 3.47 0.11 13.66
CA ARG A 40 3.95 -0.24 15.02
C ARG A 40 4.45 0.97 15.81
N ARG A 41 4.70 2.10 15.13
CA ARG A 41 5.19 3.36 15.71
C ARG A 41 4.17 4.52 15.63
N ASN A 42 2.91 4.28 15.25
CA ASN A 42 1.84 5.27 15.03
C ASN A 42 2.01 6.20 13.81
N HIS A 43 2.82 5.85 12.80
CA HIS A 43 3.20 6.80 11.73
C HIS A 43 2.28 6.86 10.52
N CYS A 44 1.32 5.94 10.33
CA CYS A 44 0.37 6.06 9.22
C CYS A 44 -0.82 6.98 9.53
N LEU A 45 -0.98 7.44 10.78
CA LEU A 45 -2.18 8.19 11.22
C LEU A 45 -1.93 9.66 11.57
N GLN A 46 -0.69 10.15 11.65
CA GLN A 46 -0.45 11.52 12.09
C GLN A 46 0.59 12.25 11.24
N SER A 47 0.07 13.13 10.38
CA SER A 47 0.80 14.09 9.54
C SER A 47 1.32 15.32 10.30
N PHE A 48 1.17 15.38 11.63
CA PHE A 48 1.44 16.60 12.42
C PHE A 48 2.81 16.64 13.11
N ASP A 49 3.55 15.52 13.19
CA ASP A 49 4.90 15.51 13.76
C ASP A 49 5.96 15.57 12.66
N THR A 50 6.49 16.78 12.40
CA THR A 50 7.50 17.04 11.37
C THR A 50 8.88 16.45 11.69
N LYS A 51 9.07 15.85 12.87
CA LYS A 51 10.36 15.27 13.31
C LYS A 51 10.44 13.75 13.15
N ARG A 52 9.36 13.07 12.74
CA ARG A 52 9.32 11.60 12.61
C ARG A 52 9.45 11.13 11.17
N LYS A 53 10.08 9.97 10.99
CA LYS A 53 10.16 9.26 9.69
C LYS A 53 8.75 8.94 9.18
N LYS A 54 8.42 9.44 8.01
CA LYS A 54 7.14 9.23 7.35
C LYS A 54 7.18 7.96 6.49
N CYS A 55 6.04 7.29 6.35
CA CYS A 55 5.87 6.23 5.35
C CYS A 55 6.02 6.85 3.95
N PRO A 56 6.69 6.20 2.98
CA PRO A 56 6.84 6.72 1.61
C PRO A 56 5.50 7.13 0.97
N VAL A 57 4.42 6.40 1.25
CA VAL A 57 3.06 6.76 0.81
C VAL A 57 2.60 8.09 1.40
N ASN A 58 2.87 8.33 2.68
CA ASN A 58 2.55 9.59 3.34
C ASN A 58 3.47 10.74 2.86
N GLU A 59 4.74 10.44 2.55
CA GLU A 59 5.67 11.42 1.97
C GLU A 59 5.20 11.89 0.59
N ASP A 60 4.73 10.97 -0.25
CA ASP A 60 4.24 11.26 -1.60
C ASP A 60 2.90 12.00 -1.57
N THR A 61 1.94 11.50 -0.80
CA THR A 61 0.55 12.02 -0.82
C THR A 61 0.28 13.15 0.17
N GLY A 62 1.11 13.30 1.21
CA GLY A 62 0.84 14.14 2.36
C GLY A 62 -0.31 13.64 3.26
N GLN A 63 -0.92 12.48 2.96
CA GLN A 63 -2.10 11.96 3.66
C GLN A 63 -1.81 10.67 4.42
N GLY A 64 -2.44 10.53 5.60
CA GLY A 64 -2.40 9.29 6.37
C GLY A 64 -3.37 8.24 5.81
N GLY A 65 -3.22 6.98 6.24
CA GLY A 65 -4.16 5.90 5.96
C GLY A 65 -4.33 5.53 4.48
N CYS A 66 -3.35 5.83 3.63
CA CYS A 66 -3.38 5.54 2.19
C CYS A 66 -4.61 6.09 1.44
N LEU A 67 -5.25 7.13 1.99
CA LEU A 67 -6.53 7.67 1.49
C LEU A 67 -6.45 8.26 0.07
N ALA A 68 -5.24 8.59 -0.38
CA ALA A 68 -4.97 9.18 -1.70
C ALA A 68 -4.24 8.21 -2.66
N THR A 69 -4.24 6.90 -2.40
CA THR A 69 -3.61 5.89 -3.28
C THR A 69 -4.65 4.99 -3.94
N PRO A 70 -4.29 4.21 -4.97
CA PRO A 70 -5.21 3.24 -5.59
C PRO A 70 -5.87 2.26 -4.62
N VAL A 71 -5.22 1.90 -3.50
CA VAL A 71 -5.79 1.00 -2.49
C VAL A 71 -7.15 1.49 -1.95
N ILE A 72 -7.40 2.80 -1.85
CA ILE A 72 -8.70 3.27 -1.37
C ILE A 72 -9.83 2.93 -2.35
N LYS A 73 -9.52 2.85 -3.65
CA LYS A 73 -10.48 2.43 -4.68
C LYS A 73 -10.68 0.92 -4.63
N TRP A 74 -9.62 0.13 -4.38
CA TRP A 74 -9.71 -1.31 -4.14
C TRP A 74 -10.63 -1.63 -2.96
N ILE A 75 -10.41 -0.99 -1.80
CA ILE A 75 -11.21 -1.18 -0.59
C ILE A 75 -12.68 -0.85 -0.87
N LYS A 76 -12.96 0.34 -1.43
CA LYS A 76 -14.32 0.76 -1.78
C LYS A 76 -14.99 -0.18 -2.78
N HIS A 77 -14.26 -0.65 -3.78
CA HIS A 77 -14.79 -1.60 -4.76
C HIS A 77 -15.24 -2.90 -4.08
N HIS A 78 -14.43 -3.43 -3.16
CA HIS A 78 -14.80 -4.62 -2.40
C HIS A 78 -16.02 -4.41 -1.49
N GLU A 79 -16.07 -3.27 -0.79
CA GLU A 79 -17.23 -2.88 0.04
C GLU A 79 -18.51 -2.77 -0.80
N ASP A 80 -18.43 -2.15 -1.99
CA ASP A 80 -19.59 -1.86 -2.83
C ASP A 80 -20.06 -3.06 -3.67
N LYS A 81 -19.14 -3.93 -4.12
CA LYS A 81 -19.40 -4.95 -5.16
C LYS A 81 -19.29 -6.39 -4.67
N HIS A 82 -18.58 -6.62 -3.57
CA HIS A 82 -18.29 -7.97 -3.09
C HIS A 82 -18.82 -8.24 -1.68
N TRP A 83 -19.18 -7.20 -0.92
CA TRP A 83 -19.73 -7.29 0.45
C TRP A 83 -19.01 -8.33 1.32
N SER A 84 -17.68 -8.39 1.20
CA SER A 84 -16.86 -9.41 1.83
C SER A 84 -15.63 -8.77 2.45
N ASP A 85 -15.32 -9.20 3.66
CA ASP A 85 -14.10 -8.82 4.38
C ASP A 85 -12.84 -9.44 3.73
N ASN A 86 -13.01 -10.52 2.95
CA ASN A 86 -11.94 -11.20 2.25
C ASN A 86 -11.70 -10.54 0.88
N ARG A 87 -10.71 -9.65 0.85
CA ARG A 87 -10.31 -8.90 -0.34
C ARG A 87 -9.33 -9.71 -1.18
N VAL A 88 -9.84 -10.41 -2.18
CA VAL A 88 -9.09 -11.15 -3.23
C VAL A 88 -9.56 -10.69 -4.60
N VAL A 89 -8.80 -10.90 -5.67
CA VAL A 89 -9.26 -10.58 -7.03
C VAL A 89 -10.47 -11.46 -7.40
N ARG A 90 -11.63 -10.83 -7.64
CA ARG A 90 -12.89 -11.53 -8.00
C ARG A 90 -13.47 -11.09 -9.34
N CYS A 91 -13.01 -9.98 -9.89
CA CYS A 91 -13.48 -9.44 -11.16
C CYS A 91 -12.39 -8.59 -11.86
N PRO A 92 -12.58 -8.23 -13.14
CA PRO A 92 -11.60 -7.44 -13.88
C PRO A 92 -11.28 -6.07 -13.26
N GLU A 93 -12.23 -5.44 -12.55
CA GLU A 93 -11.96 -4.17 -11.88
C GLU A 93 -11.08 -4.37 -10.63
N CYS A 94 -11.20 -5.50 -9.91
CA CYS A 94 -10.26 -5.85 -8.84
C CYS A 94 -8.83 -5.93 -9.40
N GLU A 95 -8.62 -6.73 -10.45
CA GLU A 95 -7.31 -6.92 -11.08
C GLU A 95 -6.67 -5.58 -11.46
N LYS A 96 -7.43 -4.73 -12.17
CA LYS A 96 -7.00 -3.38 -12.56
C LYS A 96 -6.63 -2.49 -11.36
N LEU A 97 -7.38 -2.58 -10.26
CA LEU A 97 -7.12 -1.78 -9.06
C LEU A 97 -5.88 -2.29 -8.30
N ALA A 98 -5.68 -3.61 -8.23
CA ALA A 98 -4.47 -4.21 -7.65
C ALA A 98 -3.22 -3.83 -8.46
N GLN A 99 -3.27 -3.97 -9.79
CA GLN A 99 -2.20 -3.54 -10.69
C GLN A 99 -1.90 -2.03 -10.59
N ALA A 100 -2.93 -1.20 -10.35
CA ALA A 100 -2.73 0.22 -10.14
C ALA A 100 -1.97 0.51 -8.83
N GLU A 101 -2.21 -0.26 -7.77
CA GLU A 101 -1.46 -0.14 -6.52
C GLU A 101 -0.01 -0.63 -6.68
N VAL A 102 0.23 -1.76 -7.37
CA VAL A 102 1.59 -2.21 -7.75
C VAL A 102 2.33 -1.08 -8.46
N LYS A 103 1.73 -0.52 -9.52
CA LYS A 103 2.34 0.56 -10.30
C LYS A 103 2.63 1.80 -9.45
N TYR A 104 1.72 2.14 -8.53
CA TYR A 104 1.89 3.27 -7.63
C TYR A 104 3.08 3.04 -6.68
N LEU A 105 3.13 1.90 -5.99
CA LEU A 105 4.21 1.57 -5.06
C LEU A 105 5.58 1.48 -5.75
N THR A 106 5.63 0.86 -6.93
CA THR A 106 6.84 0.82 -7.77
C THR A 106 7.31 2.23 -8.16
N GLY A 107 6.37 3.16 -8.38
CA GLY A 107 6.68 4.57 -8.63
C GLY A 107 7.35 5.30 -7.47
N LEU A 108 7.23 4.78 -6.23
CA LEU A 108 7.87 5.34 -5.03
C LEU A 108 9.31 4.87 -4.85
N LEU A 109 9.76 3.86 -5.61
CA LEU A 109 11.16 3.43 -5.55
C LEU A 109 12.10 4.60 -5.90
N PRO A 110 13.24 4.75 -5.22
CA PRO A 110 14.22 5.77 -5.56
C PRO A 110 14.63 5.63 -7.02
N LYS A 111 14.34 6.64 -7.84
CA LYS A 111 14.91 6.72 -9.20
C LYS A 111 16.41 6.83 -9.03
N HIS A 112 17.16 5.90 -9.64
CA HIS A 112 18.61 5.73 -9.48
C HIS A 112 19.36 6.99 -9.03
N ALA A 113 20.00 6.90 -7.86
CA ALA A 113 21.12 7.77 -7.53
C ALA A 113 22.21 7.50 -8.59
N GLY A 114 22.27 8.36 -9.61
CA GLY A 114 23.44 8.48 -10.47
C GLY A 114 24.60 9.10 -9.71
#